data_AF-A0A0S7YJX6-F1
#
_entry.id   AF-A0A0S7YJX6-F1
#
_cell.length_a   1.000
_cell.length_b   1.000
_cell.length_c   1.000
_cell.angle_alpha   90.00
_cell.angle_beta   90.00
_cell.angle_gamma   90.00
#
_symmetry.space_group_name_H-M   'P 1'
#
loop_
_entity.id
_entity.type
_entity.pdbx_description
1 polymer ?
#
loop_
_entity_poly.entity_id
_entity_poly.type
_entity_poly.pdbx_seq_one_letter_code
_entity_poly.pdbx_strand_id
1 'polypeptide(L)'
;MKPDQIYQALKELAEKLQVTVAEQNLRATGVRARSGLCKIKGKYVFVMDKQKPVSKKIDLLAECLSRMPHEDIYILPAVRERLDLHQKT
;
A
#
# COMPACT_ATOMS: atom_id res chain seq x y z
N MET A 1 14.69 -7.51 -5.97
CA MET A 1 14.88 -6.37 -5.04
C MET A 1 14.68 -6.84 -3.60
N LYS A 2 15.33 -6.21 -2.62
CA LYS A 2 15.09 -6.53 -1.20
C LYS A 2 13.66 -6.10 -0.78
N PRO A 3 13.01 -6.78 0.19
CA PRO A 3 11.64 -6.45 0.59
C PRO A 3 11.44 -4.97 0.97
N ASP A 4 12.35 -4.37 1.73
CA ASP A 4 12.24 -2.96 2.12
C ASP A 4 12.28 -2.01 0.92
N GLN A 5 13.05 -2.36 -0.12
CA GLN A 5 13.10 -1.56 -1.36
C GLN A 5 11.80 -1.68 -2.16
N ILE A 6 11.16 -2.86 -2.17
CA ILE A 6 9.86 -3.05 -2.82
C ILE A 6 8.79 -2.25 -2.08
N TYR A 7 8.81 -2.30 -0.74
CA TYR A 7 7.86 -1.54 0.07
C TYR A 7 8.03 -0.03 -0.12
N GLN A 8 9.27 0.46 -0.17
CA GLN A 8 9.56 1.86 -0.46
C GLN A 8 9.05 2.27 -1.86
N ALA A 9 9.33 1.47 -2.88
CA ALA A 9 8.85 1.75 -4.24
C ALA A 9 7.30 1.71 -4.36
N LEU A 10 6.62 0.86 -3.56
CA LEU A 10 5.16 0.90 -3.46
C LEU A 10 4.65 2.19 -2.81
N LYS A 11 5.35 2.73 -1.81
CA LYS A 11 4.98 4.03 -1.22
C LYS A 11 5.16 5.17 -2.21
N GLU A 12 6.21 5.14 -3.02
CA GLU A 12 6.42 6.11 -4.11
C GLU A 12 5.32 6.03 -5.17
N LEU A 13 4.89 4.82 -5.54
CA LEU A 13 3.74 4.64 -6.41
C LEU A 13 2.45 5.20 -5.78
N ALA A 14 2.23 4.94 -4.48
CA ALA A 14 1.08 5.47 -3.75
C ALA A 14 1.05 7.01 -3.80
N GLU A 15 2.21 7.67 -3.64
CA GLU A 15 2.33 9.13 -3.74
C GLU A 15 1.94 9.64 -5.14
N LYS A 16 2.39 8.98 -6.22
CA LYS A 16 1.98 9.31 -7.59
C LYS A 16 0.48 9.15 -7.81
N LEU A 17 -0.15 8.20 -7.09
CA LEU A 17 -1.60 7.95 -7.09
C LEU A 17 -2.36 8.84 -6.09
N GLN A 18 -1.70 9.83 -5.48
CA GLN A 18 -2.27 10.73 -4.49
C GLN A 18 -2.82 10.01 -3.24
N VAL A 19 -2.20 8.87 -2.88
CA VAL A 19 -2.47 8.11 -1.67
C VAL A 19 -1.33 8.30 -0.68
N THR A 20 -1.64 8.87 0.49
CA THR A 20 -0.68 8.95 1.59
C THR A 20 -0.63 7.62 2.34
N VAL A 21 0.54 7.02 2.52
CA VAL A 21 0.70 5.81 3.35
C VAL A 21 1.10 6.21 4.77
N ALA A 22 0.22 5.99 5.73
CA ALA A 22 0.43 6.33 7.15
C ALA A 22 0.60 5.06 7.99
N GLU A 23 1.79 4.88 8.57
CA GLU A 23 2.04 3.75 9.48
C GLU A 23 1.57 4.09 10.91
N GLN A 24 0.71 3.25 11.46
CA GLN A 24 0.08 3.47 12.75
C GLN A 24 0.13 2.21 13.63
N ASN A 25 0.13 2.41 14.95
CA ASN A 25 -0.08 1.30 15.88
C ASN A 25 -1.58 1.02 16.01
N LEU A 26 -2.10 0.11 15.19
CA LEU A 26 -3.54 -0.18 15.21
C LEU A 26 -3.99 -0.93 16.48
N ARG A 27 -3.06 -1.57 17.20
CA ARG A 27 -3.37 -2.26 18.47
C ARG A 27 -3.67 -1.29 19.61
N ALA A 28 -3.16 -0.07 19.54
CA ALA A 28 -3.32 0.94 20.60
C ALA A 28 -4.73 1.59 20.60
N THR A 29 -5.58 1.26 19.62
CA THR A 29 -6.88 1.90 19.44
C THR A 29 -7.98 1.31 20.33
N GLY A 30 -7.70 0.22 21.06
CA GLY A 30 -8.70 -0.49 21.88
C GLY A 30 -9.75 -1.27 21.08
N VAL A 31 -9.68 -1.21 19.74
CA VAL A 31 -10.57 -1.93 18.82
C VAL A 31 -9.75 -2.78 17.85
N ARG A 32 -10.38 -3.82 17.28
CA ARG A 32 -9.73 -4.69 16.29
C ARG A 32 -9.68 -4.03 14.91
N ALA A 33 -8.86 -2.99 14.78
CA ALA A 33 -8.63 -2.29 13.53
C ALA A 33 -7.73 -3.11 12.57
N ARG A 34 -7.95 -2.97 11.26
CA ARG A 34 -7.14 -3.57 10.19
C ARG A 34 -6.59 -2.46 9.28
N SER A 35 -5.47 -2.73 8.61
CA SER A 35 -4.95 -1.83 7.56
C SER A 35 -5.98 -1.68 6.44
N GLY A 36 -5.99 -0.51 5.78
CA GLY A 36 -6.88 -0.27 4.65
C GLY A 36 -6.85 1.17 4.14
N LEU A 37 -7.54 1.37 3.01
CA LEU A 37 -7.72 2.67 2.36
C LEU A 37 -8.88 3.43 3.00
N CYS A 38 -8.67 4.70 3.33
CA CYS A 38 -9.69 5.63 3.78
C CYS A 38 -9.60 6.97 3.04
N LYS A 39 -10.65 7.76 3.14
CA LYS A 39 -10.71 9.11 2.56
C LYS A 39 -10.89 10.12 3.69
N ILE A 40 -9.89 10.94 3.94
CA ILE A 40 -9.87 11.94 5.01
C ILE A 40 -9.87 13.32 4.37
N LYS A 41 -10.93 14.10 4.59
CA LYS A 41 -11.08 15.46 4.02
C LYS A 41 -10.81 15.49 2.51
N GLY A 42 -11.35 14.52 1.79
CA GLY A 42 -11.19 14.40 0.33
C GLY A 42 -9.90 13.71 -0.14
N LYS A 43 -8.90 13.50 0.73
CA LYS A 43 -7.60 12.90 0.38
C LYS A 43 -7.58 11.41 0.71
N TYR A 44 -7.00 10.60 -0.18
CA TYR A 44 -6.82 9.18 0.08
C TYR A 44 -5.65 8.94 1.03
N VAL A 45 -5.90 8.14 2.08
CA VAL A 45 -4.90 7.74 3.06
C VAL A 45 -4.99 6.23 3.22
N PHE A 46 -3.87 5.53 3.00
CA PHE A 46 -3.75 4.12 3.33
C PHE A 46 -3.13 3.98 4.72
N VAL A 47 -3.93 3.50 5.66
CA VAL A 47 -3.47 3.27 7.04
C VAL A 47 -2.84 1.88 7.11
N MET A 48 -1.56 1.83 7.44
CA MET A 48 -0.78 0.59 7.56
C MET A 48 -0.49 0.28 9.03
N ASP A 49 -0.82 -0.93 9.50
CA ASP A 49 -0.34 -1.39 10.81
C ASP A 49 1.19 -1.56 10.81
N LYS A 50 1.87 -0.70 11.58
CA LYS A 50 3.33 -0.67 11.65
C LYS A 50 3.94 -1.97 12.19
N GLN A 51 3.17 -2.75 12.95
CA GLN A 51 3.62 -4.02 13.55
C GLN A 51 3.62 -5.21 12.57
N LYS A 52 3.09 -5.04 11.35
CA LYS A 52 3.11 -6.11 10.36
C LYS A 52 4.53 -6.33 9.83
N PRO A 53 4.91 -7.58 9.50
CA PRO A 53 6.16 -7.83 8.78
C PRO A 53 6.12 -7.16 7.41
N VAL A 54 7.27 -6.74 6.90
CA VAL A 54 7.37 -5.99 5.62
C VAL A 54 6.72 -6.73 4.46
N SER A 55 6.81 -8.06 4.39
CA SER A 55 6.13 -8.87 3.37
C SER A 55 4.61 -8.67 3.38
N LYS A 56 3.98 -8.62 4.56
CA LYS A 56 2.54 -8.33 4.68
C LYS A 56 2.21 -6.88 4.39
N LYS A 57 3.12 -5.94 4.66
CA LYS A 57 2.93 -4.54 4.26
C LYS A 57 2.93 -4.40 2.74
N ILE A 58 3.83 -5.11 2.05
CA ILE A 58 3.90 -5.19 0.58
C ILE A 58 2.59 -5.73 0.02
N ASP A 59 2.13 -6.90 0.48
CA ASP A 59 0.90 -7.53 -0.02
C ASP A 59 -0.31 -6.58 0.11
N LEU A 60 -0.50 -6.00 1.31
CA LEU A 60 -1.65 -5.12 1.59
C LEU A 60 -1.64 -3.83 0.77
N LEU A 61 -0.46 -3.23 0.60
CA LEU A 61 -0.34 -1.99 -0.16
C LEU A 61 -0.46 -2.27 -1.67
N ALA A 62 0.18 -3.34 -2.17
CA ALA A 62 0.07 -3.75 -3.56
C ALA A 62 -1.38 -4.08 -3.95
N GLU A 63 -2.10 -4.82 -3.10
CA GLU A 63 -3.53 -5.10 -3.29
C GLU A 63 -4.34 -3.80 -3.43
N CYS A 64 -4.10 -2.82 -2.56
CA CYS A 64 -4.79 -1.54 -2.63
C CYS A 64 -4.49 -0.78 -3.93
N LEU A 65 -3.20 -0.64 -4.27
CA LEU A 65 -2.78 0.14 -5.43
C LEU A 65 -3.14 -0.54 -6.77
N SER A 66 -3.24 -1.87 -6.80
CA SER A 66 -3.64 -2.64 -7.99
C SER A 66 -5.05 -2.31 -8.48
N ARG A 67 -5.92 -1.78 -7.60
CA ARG A 67 -7.30 -1.39 -7.89
C ARG A 67 -7.46 0.08 -8.32
N MET A 68 -6.36 0.82 -8.38
CA MET A 68 -6.35 2.24 -8.78
C MET A 68 -5.84 2.35 -10.22
N PRO A 69 -6.19 3.40 -10.98
CA PRO A 69 -5.65 3.59 -12.33
C PRO A 69 -4.15 3.88 -12.25
N HIS A 70 -3.32 2.98 -12.76
CA HIS A 70 -1.85 3.03 -12.67
C HIS A 70 -1.17 2.56 -13.97
N GLU A 71 -1.92 2.52 -15.07
CA GLU A 71 -1.49 2.07 -16.39
C GLU A 71 -0.49 3.05 -17.03
N ASP A 72 -0.71 4.36 -16.83
CA ASP A 72 0.11 5.43 -17.40
C ASP A 72 1.31 5.83 -16.51
N ILE A 73 1.51 5.14 -15.39
CA ILE A 73 2.61 5.40 -14.47
C ILE A 73 3.75 4.42 -14.76
N TYR A 74 4.97 4.94 -14.93
CA TYR A 74 6.14 4.09 -14.96
C TYR A 74 6.34 3.40 -13.60
N ILE A 75 6.31 2.06 -13.62
CA ILE A 75 6.43 1.18 -12.46
C ILE A 75 7.58 0.21 -12.70
N LEU A 76 8.47 0.07 -11.72
CA LEU A 76 9.57 -0.89 -11.78
C LEU A 76 9.03 -2.33 -11.94
N PRO A 77 9.68 -3.21 -12.73
CA PRO A 77 9.20 -4.57 -12.97
C PRO A 77 8.86 -5.35 -11.69
N ALA A 78 9.74 -5.28 -10.68
CA ALA A 78 9.53 -5.96 -9.40
C ALA A 78 8.33 -5.43 -8.59
N VAL A 79 7.90 -4.19 -8.82
CA VAL A 79 6.68 -3.62 -8.21
C VAL A 79 5.45 -4.02 -9.03
N ARG A 80 5.54 -3.98 -10.36
CA ARG A 80 4.46 -4.42 -11.26
C ARG A 80 4.08 -5.89 -11.01
N GLU A 81 5.07 -6.77 -10.88
CA GLU A 81 4.86 -8.17 -10.46
C GLU A 81 4.00 -8.29 -9.20
N ARG A 82 4.14 -7.37 -8.23
CA ARG A 82 3.34 -7.39 -6.99
C ARG A 82 1.91 -6.93 -7.22
N LEU A 83 1.70 -5.95 -8.08
CA LEU A 83 0.35 -5.45 -8.42
C LEU A 83 -0.43 -6.52 -9.19
N ASP A 84 0.23 -7.18 -10.16
CA ASP A 84 -0.40 -8.16 -11.05
C ASP A 84 -0.90 -9.41 -10.29
N LEU A 85 -0.30 -9.74 -9.15
CA LEU A 85 -0.79 -10.81 -8.25
C LEU A 85 -2.18 -10.53 -7.69
N HIS A 86 -2.62 -9.27 -7.65
CA HIS A 86 -3.89 -8.84 -7.05
C HIS A 86 -4.95 -8.39 -8.07
N GLN A 87 -4.60 -8.21 -9.34
CA GLN A 87 -5.54 -7.78 -10.39
C GLN A 87 -6.51 -8.88 -10.87
N LYS A 88 -6.26 -10.15 -10.52
CA LYS A 88 -7.04 -11.31 -10.99
C LYS A 88 -8.17 -11.76 -10.04
N THR A 89 -8.55 -10.93 -9.07
CA THR A 89 -9.60 -11.25 -8.08
C THR A 89 -10.77 -10.29 -8.20
#